data_AF-A0A3M1IUQ5-F1
#
_entry.id   AF-A0A3M1IUQ5-F1
#
_cell.length_a   1.000
_cell.length_b   1.000
_cell.length_c   1.000
_cell.angle_alpha   90.00
_cell.angle_beta   90.00
_cell.angle_gamma   90.00
#
_symmetry.space_group_name_H-M   'P 1'
#
loop_
_entity.id
_entity.type
_entity.pdbx_description
1 polymer ?
#
loop_
_entity_poly.entity_id
_entity_poly.type
_entity_poly.pdbx_seq_one_letter_code
_entity_poly.pdbx_strand_id
1 'polypeptide(L)' 'MSLLPVSIMTACESPEGIMEQEQEYLAALGTAATYQISGNSLELRTAEGSLAVTFEPAQ' A
#
# COMPACT_ATOMS: atom_id res chain seq x y z
N MET A 1 19.44 -2.43 -3.76
CA MET A 1 18.82 -2.76 -2.47
C MET A 1 17.32 -2.74 -2.70
N SER A 2 16.64 -3.89 -2.73
CA SER A 2 15.19 -3.92 -2.92
C SER A 2 14.51 -3.68 -1.57
N LEU A 3 13.74 -2.60 -1.44
CA LEU A 3 12.97 -2.28 -0.24
C LEU A 3 11.60 -2.97 -0.33
N LEU A 4 11.57 -4.29 -0.19
CA LEU A 4 10.31 -5.02 -0.12
C LEU A 4 9.64 -4.72 1.23
N PRO A 5 8.31 -4.51 1.25
CA PRO A 5 7.59 -4.32 2.50
C PRO A 5 7.61 -5.60 3.34
N VAL A 6 7.65 -5.45 4.66
CA VAL A 6 7.65 -6.55 5.63
C VAL A 6 6.22 -6.93 5.97
N SER A 7 5.94 -8.24 6.12
CA SER A 7 4.65 -8.74 6.59
C SER A 7 4.80 -10.06 7.34
N ILE A 8 3.79 -10.37 8.17
CA ILE A 8 3.69 -11.65 8.87
C ILE A 8 2.90 -12.61 7.97
N MET A 9 3.46 -13.76 7.63
CA MET A 9 2.83 -14.72 6.70
C MET A 9 1.75 -15.56 7.40
N THR A 10 0.72 -14.92 7.93
CA THR A 10 -0.41 -15.59 8.60
C THR A 10 -1.61 -15.67 7.68
N ALA A 11 -2.17 -16.86 7.48
CA ALA A 11 -3.38 -17.02 6.68
C ALA A 11 -4.61 -16.52 7.45
N CYS A 12 -5.36 -15.60 6.84
CA CYS A 12 -6.69 -15.18 7.26
C CYS A 12 -7.74 -15.71 6.28
N GLU A 13 -8.65 -16.56 6.76
CA GLU A 13 -9.71 -17.16 5.93
C GLU A 13 -10.98 -16.31 5.85
N SER A 14 -11.11 -15.32 6.73
CA SER A 14 -12.27 -14.42 6.78
C SER A 14 -11.85 -12.98 7.09
N PRO A 15 -12.43 -11.98 6.40
CA PRO A 15 -13.31 -12.14 5.24
C PRO A 15 -12.61 -12.73 4.00
N GLU A 16 -13.41 -13.27 3.08
CA GLU A 16 -12.90 -13.79 1.80
C GLU A 16 -12.18 -12.66 1.04
N GLY A 17 -11.05 -12.99 0.43
CA GLY A 17 -10.23 -12.03 -0.34
C GLY A 17 -9.26 -11.17 0.47
N ILE A 18 -9.22 -11.28 1.82
CA ILE A 18 -8.28 -10.47 2.63
C ILE A 18 -6.82 -10.76 2.31
N MET A 19 -6.47 -12.02 2.08
CA MET A 19 -5.09 -12.36 1.71
C MET A 19 -4.70 -11.81 0.33
N GLU A 20 -5.66 -11.73 -0.61
CA GLU A 20 -5.42 -11.14 -1.93
C GLU A 20 -5.26 -9.62 -1.82
N GLN A 21 -6.12 -8.96 -1.04
CA GLN A 21 -6.00 -7.54 -0.73
C GLN A 21 -4.65 -7.21 -0.08
N GLU A 22 -4.18 -8.02 0.87
CA GLU A 22 -2.86 -7.85 1.49
C GLU A 22 -1.75 -7.91 0.42
N GLN A 23 -1.78 -8.93 -0.44
CA GLN A 23 -0.77 -9.12 -1.48
C GLN A 23 -0.72 -7.92 -2.44
N GLU A 24 -1.87 -7.45 -2.90
CA GLU A 24 -1.98 -6.30 -3.80
C GLU A 24 -1.50 -5.01 -3.12
N TYR A 25 -1.92 -4.79 -1.87
CA TYR A 25 -1.50 -3.63 -1.08
C TYR A 25 0.01 -3.58 -0.88
N LEU A 26 0.63 -4.71 -0.51
CA LEU A 26 2.09 -4.81 -0.35
C LEU A 26 2.81 -4.62 -1.68
N ALA A 27 2.30 -5.17 -2.78
CA ALA A 27 2.88 -4.96 -4.10
C ALA A 27 2.86 -3.47 -4.49
N ALA A 28 1.72 -2.79 -4.29
CA ALA A 28 1.60 -1.35 -4.54
C ALA A 28 2.55 -0.53 -3.66
N LEU A 29 2.61 -0.82 -2.35
CA LEU A 29 3.54 -0.16 -1.42
C LEU A 29 5.00 -0.30 -1.86
N GLY A 30 5.40 -1.46 -2.37
CA GLY A 30 6.76 -1.70 -2.86
C GLY A 30 7.17 -0.84 -4.06
N THR A 31 6.21 -0.22 -4.75
CA THR A 31 6.49 0.70 -5.87
C THR A 31 6.65 2.15 -5.46
N ALA A 32 6.32 2.52 -4.21
CA ALA A 32 6.34 3.89 -3.75
C ALA A 32 7.77 4.47 -3.75
N ALA A 33 7.94 5.60 -4.45
CA ALA A 33 9.19 6.35 -4.53
C ALA A 33 9.07 7.76 -3.93
N THR A 34 7.86 8.34 -3.95
CA THR A 34 7.59 9.68 -3.39
C THR A 34 6.26 9.71 -2.66
N TYR A 35 6.05 10.74 -1.84
CA TYR A 35 4.79 10.98 -1.14
C TYR A 35 4.34 12.43 -1.26
N GLN A 36 3.03 12.66 -1.18
CA GLN A 36 2.43 13.98 -1.11
C GLN A 36 1.32 13.99 -0.06
N ILE A 37 1.27 15.03 0.76
CA ILE A 37 0.20 15.26 1.73
C ILE A 37 -0.59 16.49 1.30
N SER A 38 -1.92 16.34 1.18
CA SER A 38 -2.84 17.40 0.80
C SER A 38 -4.02 17.42 1.77
N GLY A 39 -4.05 18.39 2.69
CA GLY A 39 -5.04 18.42 3.76
C GLY A 39 -4.90 17.21 4.67
N ASN A 40 -5.91 16.32 4.67
CA ASN A 40 -5.91 15.07 5.43
C ASN A 40 -5.59 13.83 4.60
N SER A 41 -5.32 13.97 3.30
CA SER A 41 -5.01 12.86 2.40
C SER A 41 -3.51 12.68 2.23
N LEU A 42 -3.08 11.42 2.13
CA LEU A 42 -1.71 11.02 1.78
C LEU A 42 -1.73 10.21 0.49
N GLU A 43 -0.93 10.63 -0.48
CA GLU A 43 -0.66 9.89 -1.70
C GLU A 43 0.78 9.37 -1.71
N LEU A 44 0.95 8.09 -2.06
CA LEU A 44 2.22 7.49 -2.42
C LEU A 44 2.26 7.32 -3.94
N ARG A 45 3.39 7.69 -4.55
CA ARG A 45 3.57 7.66 -6.01
C ARG A 45 4.79 6.86 -6.42
N THR A 46 4.70 6.21 -7.57
CA THR A 46 5.81 5.47 -8.17
C THR A 46 6.92 6.40 -8.65
N ALA A 47 8.07 5.84 -9.05
CA ALA A 47 9.17 6.63 -9.60
C ALA A 47 8.78 7.38 -10.89
N GLU A 48 7.81 6.86 -11.64
CA GLU A 48 7.24 7.44 -12.85
C GLU A 48 6.14 8.48 -12.57
N GLY A 49 5.78 8.69 -11.29
CA GLY A 49 4.77 9.65 -10.85
C GLY A 49 3.33 9.12 -10.82
N SER A 50 3.11 7.86 -11.18
CA SER A 50 1.81 7.19 -11.09
C SER A 50 1.36 7.05 -9.64
N LEU A 51 0.04 7.04 -9.39
CA LEU A 51 -0.50 6.78 -8.06
C LEU A 51 -0.29 5.31 -7.69
N ALA A 52 0.31 5.06 -6.52
CA ALA A 52 0.49 3.72 -5.96
C ALA A 52 -0.55 3.44 -4.87
N VAL A 53 -0.67 4.33 -3.88
CA VAL A 53 -1.58 4.18 -2.74
C VAL A 53 -2.12 5.55 -2.32
N THR A 54 -3.40 5.62 -1.95
CA THR A 54 -4.00 6.79 -1.28
C THR A 54 -4.52 6.38 0.10
N PHE A 55 -4.32 7.25 1.09
CA PHE A 55 -4.87 7.12 2.43
C PHE A 55 -5.72 8.32 2.77
N GLU A 56 -6.82 8.06 3.47
CA GLU A 56 -7.71 9.03 4.08
C GLU A 56 -7.79 8.79 5.59
N PRO A 57 -8.13 9.80 6.41
CA PRO A 57 -8.30 9.59 7.84
C PRO A 57 -9.39 8.55 8.11
N ALA A 58 -9.09 7.62 9.01
CA ALA A 58 -10.09 6.70 9.53
C ALA A 58 -11.18 7.50 10.26
N GLN A 59 -12.45 7.12 10.03
CA GLN A 59 -13.60 7.74 10.68
C GLN A 59 -13.74 7.33 12.14
#